data_AF-A0A3P8FU52-F1
#
_entry.id   AF-A0A3P8FU52-F1
#
_cell.length_a   1.000
_cell.length_b   1.000
_cell.length_c   1.000
_cell.angle_alpha   90.00
_cell.angle_beta   90.00
_cell.angle_gamma   90.00
#
_symmetry.space_group_name_H-M   'P 1'
#
loop_
_entity.id
_entity.type
_entity.pdbx_description
1 polymer ?
#
loop_
_entity_poly.entity_id
_entity_poly.type
_entity_poly.pdbx_seq_one_letter_code
_entity_poly.pdbx_strand_id
1 'polypeptide(L)'
;MEDVESFTYLGSIIDEQGGSDADVKVRIGKARASSLQLKNIWNSKQLSTNIKVRIFNTNIKAVLLCGAETWRTTTTITKKVQVFINSCLRRILNIHWSDAISNSVLWKRTNQLKGKLGKDVGIG
;
A
#
# COMPACT_ATOMS: atom_id res chain seq x y z
N MET A 1 18.79 26.86 15.43
CA MET A 1 18.83 25.57 16.13
C MET A 1 17.87 25.75 17.29
N GLU A 2 16.64 25.29 17.10
CA GLU A 2 15.59 25.35 18.11
C GLU A 2 15.09 23.92 18.27
N ASP A 3 15.50 23.32 19.39
CA ASP A 3 14.90 22.14 19.98
C ASP A 3 13.47 22.49 20.38
N VAL A 4 12.49 21.78 19.83
CA VAL A 4 11.12 21.81 20.32
C VAL A 4 10.69 20.38 20.60
N GLU A 5 10.93 20.01 21.86
CA GLU A 5 10.07 19.31 22.80
C GLU A 5 8.98 18.37 22.23
N SER A 6 9.13 17.09 22.57
CA SER A 6 8.10 16.05 22.39
C SER A 6 6.81 16.42 23.11
N PHE A 7 5.69 16.48 22.37
CA PHE A 7 4.36 16.64 22.95
C PHE A 7 3.62 15.29 23.00
N THR A 8 3.38 14.81 24.22
CA THR A 8 2.53 13.65 24.52
C THR A 8 1.09 14.12 24.69
N TYR A 9 0.25 13.88 23.68
CA TYR A 9 -1.20 14.12 23.81
C TYR A 9 -1.93 12.78 23.90
N LEU A 10 -2.79 12.65 24.92
CA LEU A 10 -3.72 11.53 25.17
C LEU A 10 -3.15 10.18 25.63
N GLY A 11 -2.09 10.17 26.45
CA GLY A 11 -1.87 9.05 27.38
C GLY A 11 -1.63 7.66 26.77
N SER A 12 -1.23 7.57 25.50
CA SER A 12 -0.60 6.35 25.00
C SER A 12 0.83 6.34 25.50
N ILE A 13 1.06 5.56 26.56
CA ILE A 13 2.40 5.08 26.88
C ILE A 13 2.96 4.52 25.56
N ILE A 14 4.07 5.08 25.12
CA ILE A 14 4.79 4.62 23.95
C ILE A 14 5.30 3.22 24.30
N ASP A 15 4.53 2.19 23.94
CA ASP A 15 5.12 0.88 23.74
C ASP A 15 6.05 0.96 22.51
N GLU A 16 7.22 0.36 22.67
CA GLU A 16 8.36 0.40 21.77
C GLU A 16 8.04 -0.30 20.44
N GLN A 17 7.46 0.44 19.48
CA GLN A 17 7.59 0.27 18.02
C GLN A 17 7.26 -1.09 17.34
N GLY A 18 6.94 -2.19 18.04
CA GLY A 18 6.98 -3.53 17.46
C GLY A 18 5.67 -4.04 16.83
N GLY A 19 4.52 -3.75 17.44
CA GLY A 19 3.25 -4.42 17.10
C GLY A 19 2.75 -4.14 15.68
N SER A 20 2.55 -2.87 15.32
CA SER A 20 2.05 -2.50 13.99
C SER A 20 3.06 -2.80 12.87
N ASP A 21 4.37 -2.70 13.12
CA ASP A 21 5.37 -2.98 12.10
C ASP A 21 5.41 -4.48 11.75
N ALA A 22 5.36 -5.34 12.77
CA ALA A 22 5.27 -6.78 12.60
C ALA A 22 3.99 -7.16 11.85
N ASP A 23 2.83 -6.62 12.22
CA ASP A 23 1.56 -6.89 11.55
C ASP A 23 1.57 -6.43 10.07
N VAL A 24 2.06 -5.21 9.80
CA VAL A 24 2.22 -4.68 8.43
C VAL A 24 3.14 -5.59 7.62
N LYS A 25 4.25 -6.06 8.19
CA LYS A 25 5.18 -6.97 7.51
C LYS A 25 4.51 -8.30 7.17
N VAL A 26 3.76 -8.89 8.10
CA VAL A 26 3.01 -10.14 7.89
C VAL A 26 1.98 -9.96 6.78
N ARG A 27 1.21 -8.87 6.79
CA ARG A 27 0.17 -8.60 5.79
C ARG A 27 0.74 -8.29 4.42
N ILE A 28 1.86 -7.57 4.33
CA ILE A 28 2.61 -7.43 3.07
C ILE A 28 3.06 -8.81 2.56
N GLY A 29 3.52 -9.69 3.44
CA GLY A 29 3.87 -11.07 3.09
C GLY A 29 2.70 -11.85 2.49
N LYS A 30 1.54 -11.84 3.16
CA LYS A 30 0.30 -12.48 2.69
C LYS A 30 -0.17 -11.89 1.35
N ALA A 31 -0.28 -10.56 1.27
CA ALA A 31 -0.69 -9.88 0.06
C ALA A 31 0.27 -10.13 -1.11
N ARG A 32 1.58 -10.23 -0.85
CA ARG A 32 2.59 -10.60 -1.84
C ARG A 32 2.37 -12.02 -2.35
N ALA A 33 2.13 -12.99 -1.46
CA ALA A 33 1.84 -14.37 -1.83
C ALA A 33 0.58 -14.46 -2.71
N SER A 34 -0.52 -13.82 -2.30
CA SER A 34 -1.75 -13.75 -3.10
C SER A 34 -1.51 -13.06 -4.44
N SER A 35 -0.75 -11.97 -4.48
CA SER A 35 -0.43 -11.29 -5.72
C SER A 35 0.42 -12.16 -6.66
N LEU A 36 1.28 -13.02 -6.14
CA LEU A 36 2.06 -13.99 -6.95
C LEU A 36 1.17 -15.10 -7.53
N GLN A 37 0.20 -15.59 -6.77
CA GLN A 37 -0.76 -16.60 -7.28
C GLN A 37 -1.57 -16.07 -8.46
N LEU A 38 -1.88 -14.77 -8.48
CA LEU A 38 -2.60 -14.11 -9.57
C LEU A 38 -1.71 -13.72 -10.77
N LYS A 39 -0.48 -14.27 -10.89
CA LYS A 39 0.46 -13.95 -11.99
C LYS A 39 -0.17 -14.06 -13.39
N ASN A 40 -1.00 -15.09 -13.61
CA ASN A 40 -1.63 -15.32 -14.91
C ASN A 40 -2.64 -14.21 -15.25
N ILE A 41 -3.34 -13.67 -14.24
CA ILE A 41 -4.26 -12.54 -14.39
C ILE A 41 -3.47 -11.29 -14.78
N TRP A 42 -2.35 -11.01 -14.10
CA TRP A 42 -1.52 -9.84 -14.39
C TRP A 42 -0.94 -9.89 -15.82
N ASN A 43 -0.52 -11.08 -16.27
CA ASN A 43 0.08 -11.28 -17.59
C ASN A 43 -0.95 -11.43 -18.72
N SER A 44 -2.24 -11.63 -18.40
CA SER A 44 -3.27 -11.85 -19.41
C SER A 44 -3.48 -10.61 -20.28
N LYS A 45 -3.38 -10.75 -21.61
CA LYS A 45 -3.72 -9.70 -22.57
C LYS A 45 -5.23 -9.58 -22.82
N GLN A 46 -6.01 -10.60 -22.47
CA GLN A 46 -7.46 -10.62 -22.65
C GLN A 46 -8.19 -9.75 -21.62
N LEU A 47 -7.60 -9.59 -20.43
CA LEU A 47 -8.18 -8.77 -19.37
C LEU A 47 -7.72 -7.32 -19.50
N SER A 48 -8.68 -6.40 -19.48
CA SER A 48 -8.37 -4.97 -19.45
C SER A 48 -7.67 -4.58 -18.15
N THR A 49 -6.85 -3.54 -18.22
CA THR A 49 -6.20 -2.93 -17.05
C THR A 49 -7.20 -2.59 -15.94
N ASN A 50 -8.38 -2.07 -16.30
CA ASN A 50 -9.41 -1.71 -15.33
C ASN A 50 -9.94 -2.92 -14.55
N ILE A 51 -10.14 -4.05 -15.21
CA ILE A 51 -10.56 -5.30 -14.54
C ILE A 51 -9.46 -5.78 -13.58
N LYS A 52 -8.21 -5.78 -14.02
CA LYS A 52 -7.06 -6.19 -13.17
C LYS A 52 -6.92 -5.28 -11.95
N VAL A 53 -7.06 -3.96 -12.11
CA VAL A 53 -7.06 -2.99 -11.01
C VAL A 53 -8.21 -3.25 -10.05
N ARG A 54 -9.41 -3.58 -10.54
CA ARG A 54 -10.56 -3.94 -9.69
C ARG A 54 -10.27 -5.20 -8.87
N ILE A 55 -9.71 -6.24 -9.49
CA ILE A 55 -9.28 -7.46 -8.79
C ILE A 55 -8.25 -7.15 -7.70
N PHE A 56 -7.27 -6.30 -8.02
CA PHE A 56 -6.27 -5.84 -7.05
C PHE A 56 -6.91 -5.13 -5.86
N ASN A 57 -7.84 -4.20 -6.10
CA ASN A 57 -8.53 -3.45 -5.03
C ASN A 57 -9.37 -4.38 -4.14
N THR A 58 -10.09 -5.33 -4.72
CA THR A 58 -10.98 -6.22 -3.96
C THR A 58 -10.23 -7.31 -3.20
N ASN A 59 -9.13 -7.85 -3.74
CA ASN A 59 -8.43 -8.98 -3.13
C ASN A 59 -7.15 -8.55 -2.42
N ILE A 60 -6.21 -8.00 -3.18
CA ILE A 60 -4.86 -7.72 -2.67
C ILE A 60 -4.87 -6.56 -1.68
N LYS A 61 -5.56 -5.47 -2.02
CA LYS A 61 -5.66 -4.30 -1.16
C LYS A 61 -6.49 -4.60 0.09
N ALA A 62 -7.51 -5.45 0.01
CA ALA A 62 -8.26 -5.92 1.17
C ALA A 62 -7.41 -6.76 2.13
N VAL A 63 -6.62 -7.74 1.63
CA VAL A 63 -5.70 -8.51 2.48
C VAL A 63 -4.64 -7.62 3.12
N LEU A 64 -4.15 -6.63 2.37
CA LEU A 64 -3.14 -5.69 2.83
C LEU A 64 -3.67 -4.78 3.93
N LEU A 65 -4.88 -4.21 3.78
CA LEU A 65 -5.41 -3.14 4.62
C LEU A 65 -6.49 -3.58 5.61
N CYS A 66 -6.90 -4.85 5.63
CA CYS A 66 -7.79 -5.36 6.66
C CYS A 66 -7.17 -5.06 8.04
N GLY A 67 -7.92 -4.62 9.04
CA GLY A 67 -7.36 -4.33 10.37
C GLY A 67 -6.43 -3.10 10.42
N ALA A 68 -6.23 -2.38 9.31
CA ALA A 68 -5.37 -1.20 9.28
C ALA A 68 -5.92 -0.04 10.11
N GLU A 69 -7.19 -0.07 10.50
CA GLU A 69 -7.78 0.85 11.47
C GLU A 69 -7.07 0.82 12.84
N THR A 70 -6.41 -0.30 13.18
CA THR A 70 -5.64 -0.45 14.42
C THR A 70 -4.16 -0.10 14.24
N TRP A 71 -3.71 0.18 13.02
CA TRP A 71 -2.32 0.54 12.79
C TRP A 71 -2.07 1.97 13.22
N ARG A 72 -0.92 2.18 13.85
CA ARG A 72 -0.41 3.54 14.03
C ARG A 72 -0.11 4.13 12.65
N THR A 73 -0.72 5.27 12.31
CA THR A 73 -0.51 6.02 11.07
C THR A 73 0.84 6.73 11.06
N THR A 74 1.92 5.94 11.10
CA THR A 74 3.29 6.46 10.98
C THR A 74 3.66 6.59 9.51
N THR A 75 4.46 7.62 9.19
CA THR A 75 4.97 7.83 7.83
C THR A 75 5.75 6.62 7.31
N THR A 76 6.42 5.88 8.19
CA THR A 76 7.14 4.65 7.87
C THR A 76 6.22 3.53 7.40
N ILE A 77 5.13 3.26 8.14
CA ILE A 77 4.13 2.24 7.76
C ILE A 77 3.48 2.62 6.42
N THR A 78 3.06 3.87 6.27
CA THR A 78 2.47 4.36 5.01
C THR A 78 3.44 4.20 3.84
N LYS A 79 4.72 4.51 4.02
CA LYS A 79 5.75 4.31 2.98
C LYS A 79 5.91 2.83 2.62
N LYS A 80 6.00 1.93 3.60
CA LYS A 80 6.13 0.47 3.37
C LYS A 80 4.95 -0.09 2.55
N VAL A 81 3.74 0.26 2.96
CA VAL A 81 2.49 -0.13 2.27
C VAL A 81 2.46 0.44 0.85
N GLN A 82 2.80 1.72 0.67
CA GLN A 82 2.76 2.37 -0.64
C GLN A 82 3.80 1.79 -1.61
N VAL A 83 5.01 1.44 -1.13
CA VAL A 83 6.03 0.78 -1.95
C VAL A 83 5.52 -0.56 -2.48
N PHE A 84 4.85 -1.34 -1.64
CA PHE A 84 4.26 -2.61 -2.06
C PHE A 84 3.14 -2.40 -3.10
N ILE A 85 2.21 -1.49 -2.85
CA ILE A 85 1.11 -1.16 -3.78
C ILE A 85 1.67 -0.71 -5.14
N ASN A 86 2.65 0.19 -5.13
CA ASN A 86 3.31 0.68 -6.34
C ASN A 86 3.98 -0.45 -7.14
N SER A 87 4.52 -1.46 -6.46
CA SER A 87 5.09 -2.64 -7.09
C SER A 87 4.01 -3.50 -7.76
N CYS A 88 2.87 -3.71 -7.10
CA CYS A 88 1.73 -4.41 -7.69
C CYS A 88 1.15 -3.69 -8.90
N LEU A 89 0.97 -2.36 -8.83
CA LEU A 89 0.44 -1.56 -9.94
C LEU A 89 1.34 -1.60 -11.17
N ARG A 90 2.67 -1.54 -10.99
CA ARG A 90 3.62 -1.71 -12.10
C ARG A 90 3.48 -3.07 -12.77
N ARG A 91 3.29 -4.14 -11.98
CA ARG A 91 3.05 -5.49 -12.51
C ARG A 91 1.72 -5.61 -13.25
N ILE A 92 0.65 -4.96 -12.77
CA ILE A 92 -0.67 -4.94 -13.44
C ILE A 92 -0.57 -4.25 -14.82
N LEU A 93 0.21 -3.17 -14.89
CA LEU A 93 0.46 -2.44 -16.14
C LEU A 93 1.54 -3.08 -17.01
N ASN A 94 2.15 -4.20 -16.57
CA ASN A 94 3.27 -4.87 -17.24
C ASN A 94 4.44 -3.91 -17.56
N ILE A 95 4.74 -3.01 -16.63
CA ILE A 95 5.82 -2.03 -16.76
C ILE A 95 7.13 -2.68 -16.37
N HIS A 96 8.13 -2.59 -17.25
CA HIS A 96 9.44 -3.17 -17.01
C HIS A 96 10.28 -2.25 -16.11
N TRP A 97 11.29 -2.81 -15.43
CA TRP A 97 12.14 -2.01 -14.53
C TRP A 97 12.93 -0.92 -15.27
N SER A 98 13.19 -1.11 -16.56
CA SER A 98 13.83 -0.12 -17.44
C SER A 98 12.93 1.06 -17.79
N ASP A 99 11.61 0.94 -17.61
CA ASP A 99 10.67 1.99 -17.93
C ASP A 99 10.63 3.02 -16.79
N ALA A 100 11.24 4.17 -17.01
CA ALA A 100 11.28 5.28 -16.06
C ALA A 100 9.94 6.04 -16.01
N ILE A 101 8.90 5.40 -15.46
CA ILE A 101 7.62 6.07 -15.20
C ILE A 101 7.54 6.59 -13.76
N SER A 102 7.10 7.84 -13.63
CA SER A 102 6.85 8.44 -12.33
C SER A 102 5.67 7.79 -11.60
N ASN A 103 5.66 7.85 -10.27
CA ASN A 103 4.55 7.35 -9.48
C ASN A 103 3.24 8.12 -9.76
N SER A 104 3.30 9.40 -10.13
CA SER A 104 2.10 10.18 -10.48
C SER A 104 1.42 9.66 -11.75
N VAL A 105 2.20 9.34 -12.79
CA VAL A 105 1.69 8.74 -14.04
C VAL A 105 1.12 7.34 -13.77
N LEU A 106 1.81 6.54 -12.95
CA LEU A 106 1.33 5.23 -12.52
C LEU A 106 -0.08 5.33 -11.91
N TRP A 107 -0.26 6.22 -10.94
CA TRP A 107 -1.54 6.39 -10.23
C TRP A 107 -2.64 6.93 -11.14
N LYS A 108 -2.31 7.80 -12.09
CA LYS A 108 -3.28 8.30 -13.08
C LYS A 108 -3.78 7.16 -13.98
N ARG A 109 -2.89 6.31 -14.48
CA ARG A 109 -3.25 5.15 -15.33
C ARG A 109 -4.09 4.11 -14.60
N THR A 110 -3.91 3.95 -13.29
CA THR A 110 -4.64 2.96 -12.48
C THR A 110 -5.82 3.54 -11.70
N ASN A 111 -6.11 4.84 -11.83
CA ASN A 111 -7.11 5.54 -11.02
C ASN A 111 -6.91 5.35 -9.50
N GLN A 112 -5.65 5.32 -9.05
CA GLN A 112 -5.24 5.11 -7.65
C GLN A 112 -4.66 6.39 -7.02
N LEU A 113 -5.27 7.55 -7.31
CA LEU A 113 -4.77 8.84 -6.82
C LEU A 113 -4.57 8.82 -5.30
N LYS A 114 -3.46 9.44 -4.87
CA LYS A 114 -2.91 9.43 -3.51
C LYS A 114 -3.92 9.83 -2.40
N GLY A 115 -5.05 10.45 -2.75
CA GLY A 115 -6.15 10.79 -1.84
C GLY A 115 -7.16 9.67 -1.54
N LYS A 116 -7.20 8.56 -2.29
CA LYS A 116 -8.09 7.43 -1.95
C LYS A 116 -7.50 6.53 -0.85
N LEU A 117 -6.18 6.30 -0.87
CA LEU A 117 -5.53 5.52 0.19
C LEU A 117 -5.48 6.25 1.54
N GLY A 118 -5.34 7.58 1.53
CA GLY A 118 -5.41 8.38 2.75
C GLY A 118 -6.78 8.25 3.44
N LYS A 119 -7.87 8.27 2.67
CA LYS A 119 -9.23 8.08 3.19
C LYS A 119 -9.49 6.66 3.70
N ASP A 120 -8.93 5.65 3.04
CA ASP A 120 -9.07 4.23 3.44
C ASP A 120 -8.25 3.88 4.71
N VAL A 121 -7.31 4.74 5.12
CA VAL A 121 -6.42 4.54 6.29
C VAL A 121 -6.63 5.63 7.35
N GLY A 122 -7.72 6.39 7.28
CA GLY A 122 -8.05 7.41 8.28
C GLY A 122 -7.08 8.61 8.33
N ILE A 123 -6.46 8.96 7.20
CA ILE A 123 -5.68 10.20 7.04
C ILE A 123 -6.65 11.30 6.63
N GLY A 124 -7.20 11.99 7.63
CA GLY A 124 -7.82 13.32 7.56
C GLY A 124 -6.91 14.33 8.24
#